data_AF-A0A956N6V0-F1
#
_entry.id   AF-A0A956N6V0-F1
#
_cell.length_a   1.000
_cell.length_b   1.000
_cell.length_c   1.000
_cell.angle_alpha   90.00
_cell.angle_beta   90.00
_cell.angle_gamma   90.00
#
_symmetry.space_group_name_H-M   'P 1'
#
loop_
_entity.id
_entity.type
_entity.pdbx_description
1 polymer ?
#
loop_
_entity_poly.entity_id
_entity_poly.type
_entity_poly.pdbx_seq_one_letter_code
_entity_poly.pdbx_strand_id
1 'polypeptide(L)'
;MSVDRRDLIAQWAFDTRSVLGRFHVWLEDVEEGWLRGRPDNGVSFVGKALEKSFVMSAAVTALGTKLFGRYGEANGGDKKLVNRVKKDADAISAYAMSEALWHIGRNLPENHAIMISLGEGLMPKAGETPEMGANPLLGFGRVYARPEVATFVTHRVRDLINRPGYGWERFWDDIKAAGITIWGAAVDTLENTSRFAKGSATGPMCVFHVFDQPLNVALPYEGYMGSLCVPNDVVRAATRRSVLVDYLTPRAKILEAIRDAYPDIPPANVHVFTLAGPSREARLRDLWDEWRELGVHVIEDGWMLPAGLAAFTESGTYAPTYSVGTFENGSGERHVVITDGYAASAEAIQAASLDPMRGQHTSLCVFSSRFEASERRERHVMQLDPAADDFATRLAETLGHPVGDADVADYREMIHVAAAAGMPLDKPAFDVSDLFPRKKWQGLAVAGFMLPDPYTGAAGVEDLGNGVYRVTVRAVSEQRTREVRVTLRLMETFEESRRVFSPLLDRLYAGESYRNRAVKVSDSGRIRNELMTWCSSALEHYGDNGMRVHLDQIDESVLPADKREFIREVLHWYKTAHPLWFQWLEIA
;
A
#
# COMPACT_ATOMS: atom_id res chain seq x y z
N MET A 1 -13.54 15.23 -32.84
CA MET A 1 -12.32 14.61 -32.28
C MET A 1 -11.26 14.58 -33.37
N SER A 2 -10.05 15.10 -33.12
CA SER A 2 -8.93 15.02 -34.08
C SER A 2 -8.49 13.58 -34.33
N VAL A 3 -7.74 13.34 -35.41
CA VAL A 3 -7.14 12.02 -35.71
C VAL A 3 -6.21 11.61 -34.57
N ASP A 4 -5.33 12.51 -34.12
CA ASP A 4 -4.40 12.23 -33.01
C ASP A 4 -5.09 11.80 -31.72
N ARG A 5 -6.24 12.40 -31.37
CA ARG A 5 -7.01 11.99 -30.18
C ARG A 5 -7.68 10.63 -30.38
N ARG A 6 -8.16 10.31 -31.58
CA ARG A 6 -8.69 8.97 -31.91
C ARG A 6 -7.61 7.91 -31.80
N ASP A 7 -6.43 8.17 -32.35
CA ASP A 7 -5.30 7.24 -32.32
C ASP A 7 -4.79 7.02 -30.90
N LEU A 8 -4.75 8.09 -30.09
CA LEU A 8 -4.41 7.99 -28.67
C LEU A 8 -5.38 7.08 -27.92
N ILE A 9 -6.69 7.32 -28.05
CA ILE A 9 -7.73 6.51 -27.39
C ILE A 9 -7.66 5.06 -27.88
N ALA A 10 -7.52 4.83 -29.18
CA ALA A 10 -7.41 3.50 -29.76
C ALA A 10 -6.19 2.74 -29.22
N GLN A 11 -5.04 3.40 -29.12
CA GLN A 11 -3.83 2.79 -28.55
C GLN A 11 -4.01 2.47 -27.05
N TRP A 12 -4.63 3.37 -26.28
CA TRP A 12 -4.97 3.11 -24.87
C TRP A 12 -5.92 1.92 -24.72
N ALA A 13 -6.99 1.87 -25.52
CA ALA A 13 -7.93 0.75 -25.51
C ALA A 13 -7.23 -0.56 -25.86
N PHE A 14 -6.34 -0.56 -26.85
CA PHE A 14 -5.57 -1.75 -27.24
C PHE A 14 -4.62 -2.23 -26.15
N ASP A 15 -3.83 -1.32 -25.58
CA ASP A 15 -2.83 -1.63 -24.54
C ASP A 15 -3.49 -2.11 -23.24
N THR A 16 -4.67 -1.56 -22.91
CA THR A 16 -5.36 -1.82 -21.64
C THR A 16 -6.54 -2.78 -21.75
N ARG A 17 -6.76 -3.38 -22.94
CA ARG A 17 -7.93 -4.24 -23.25
C ARG A 17 -8.17 -5.35 -22.24
N SER A 18 -7.10 -5.90 -21.66
CA SER A 18 -7.20 -7.03 -20.72
C SER A 18 -7.86 -6.62 -19.40
N VAL A 19 -7.62 -5.39 -18.94
CA VAL A 19 -8.25 -4.80 -17.76
C VAL A 19 -9.65 -4.31 -18.09
N LEU A 20 -9.82 -3.57 -19.19
CA LEU A 20 -11.12 -3.06 -19.64
C LEU A 20 -12.15 -4.20 -19.82
N GLY A 21 -11.76 -5.25 -20.54
CA GLY A 21 -12.61 -6.42 -20.77
C GLY A 21 -12.92 -7.21 -19.51
N ARG A 22 -12.02 -7.21 -18.51
CA ARG A 22 -12.27 -7.85 -17.22
C ARG A 22 -13.35 -7.12 -16.42
N PHE A 23 -13.32 -5.80 -16.43
CA PHE A 23 -14.24 -4.98 -15.64
C PHE A 23 -15.48 -4.52 -16.40
N HIS A 24 -15.66 -4.98 -17.64
CA HIS A 24 -16.81 -4.63 -18.47
C HIS A 24 -16.96 -3.10 -18.56
N VAL A 25 -15.85 -2.41 -18.80
CA VAL A 25 -15.80 -0.96 -18.96
C VAL A 25 -15.29 -0.59 -20.34
N TRP A 26 -15.92 0.43 -20.92
CA TRP A 26 -15.55 0.99 -22.21
C TRP A 26 -14.74 2.27 -22.02
N LEU A 27 -13.63 2.41 -22.75
CA LEU A 27 -12.83 3.63 -22.74
C LEU A 27 -13.43 4.64 -23.72
N GLU A 28 -14.02 5.71 -23.20
CA GLU A 28 -14.58 6.81 -23.99
C GLU A 28 -13.50 7.80 -24.43
N ASP A 29 -12.57 8.11 -23.53
CA ASP A 29 -11.60 9.17 -23.73
C ASP A 29 -10.43 9.07 -22.76
N VAL A 30 -9.30 9.68 -23.12
CA VAL A 30 -8.11 9.77 -22.27
C VAL A 30 -7.38 11.09 -22.48
N GLU A 31 -7.02 11.74 -21.38
CA GLU A 31 -6.23 12.97 -21.36
C GLU A 31 -4.91 12.72 -20.61
N GLU A 32 -3.80 13.18 -21.18
CA GLU A 32 -2.46 13.02 -20.62
C GLU A 32 -1.87 14.39 -20.26
N GLY A 33 -1.63 14.64 -18.97
CA GLY A 33 -0.95 15.83 -18.45
C GLY A 33 0.45 15.49 -17.93
N TRP A 34 1.44 16.32 -18.23
CA TRP A 34 2.82 16.14 -17.76
C TRP A 34 3.14 17.17 -16.68
N LEU A 35 3.30 16.70 -15.44
CA LEU A 35 3.67 17.55 -14.30
C LEU A 35 5.19 17.70 -14.18
N ARG A 36 5.93 16.68 -14.64
CA ARG A 36 7.40 16.67 -14.70
C ARG A 36 7.85 15.80 -15.88
N GLY A 37 8.85 16.26 -16.64
CA GLY A 37 9.34 15.56 -17.84
C GLY A 37 8.57 15.92 -19.12
N ARG A 38 8.88 15.25 -20.23
CA ARG A 38 8.25 15.46 -21.56
C ARG A 38 7.84 14.13 -22.22
N PRO A 39 6.88 14.14 -23.16
CA PRO A 39 6.45 12.96 -23.91
C PRO A 39 7.48 12.59 -24.99
N ASP A 40 8.51 11.81 -24.65
CA ASP A 40 9.38 11.14 -25.65
C ASP A 40 9.71 9.68 -25.21
N ASN A 41 10.19 8.87 -26.16
CA ASN A 41 10.23 7.39 -26.18
C ASN A 41 10.64 6.66 -24.88
N GLY A 42 9.90 5.58 -24.56
CA GLY A 42 10.23 4.54 -23.57
C GLY A 42 10.19 5.05 -22.13
N VAL A 43 9.13 4.72 -21.40
CA VAL A 43 8.67 5.56 -20.29
C VAL A 43 9.28 5.07 -18.97
N SER A 44 8.65 4.19 -18.24
CA SER A 44 9.29 3.51 -17.09
C SER A 44 10.01 2.21 -17.51
N PHE A 45 10.70 1.56 -16.57
CA PHE A 45 11.37 0.27 -16.81
C PHE A 45 10.41 -0.85 -17.28
N VAL A 46 9.11 -0.72 -17.01
CA VAL A 46 8.08 -1.69 -17.45
C VAL A 46 7.65 -1.50 -18.91
N GLY A 47 8.01 -0.39 -19.55
CA GLY A 47 7.63 -0.09 -20.93
C GLY A 47 6.22 0.48 -21.10
N LYS A 48 5.94 1.07 -22.28
CA LYS A 48 4.74 1.89 -22.54
C LYS A 48 3.41 1.16 -22.30
N ALA A 49 3.25 -0.06 -22.84
CA ALA A 49 1.98 -0.77 -22.78
C ALA A 49 1.64 -1.26 -21.37
N LEU A 50 2.64 -1.75 -20.63
CA LEU A 50 2.45 -2.20 -19.24
C LEU A 50 2.23 -1.00 -18.31
N GLU A 51 2.93 0.12 -18.50
CA GLU A 51 2.67 1.34 -17.74
C GLU A 51 1.20 1.79 -17.87
N LYS A 52 0.66 1.85 -19.09
CA LYS A 52 -0.77 2.16 -19.31
C LYS A 52 -1.68 1.14 -18.64
N SER A 53 -1.30 -0.13 -18.62
CA SER A 53 -2.07 -1.17 -17.95
C SER A 53 -2.09 -0.99 -16.43
N PHE A 54 -0.97 -0.62 -15.81
CA PHE A 54 -0.93 -0.27 -14.38
C PHE A 54 -1.72 1.01 -14.06
N VAL A 55 -1.66 2.02 -14.93
CA VAL A 55 -2.51 3.22 -14.81
C VAL A 55 -4.00 2.85 -14.89
N MET A 56 -4.38 2.00 -15.85
CA MET A 56 -5.76 1.53 -15.97
C MET A 56 -6.18 0.67 -14.77
N SER A 57 -5.27 -0.13 -14.21
CA SER A 57 -5.49 -0.90 -12.98
C SER A 57 -5.87 0.00 -11.81
N ALA A 58 -5.10 1.08 -11.58
CA ALA A 58 -5.42 2.08 -10.56
C ALA A 58 -6.74 2.81 -10.87
N ALA A 59 -7.03 3.11 -12.14
CA ALA A 59 -8.27 3.76 -12.54
C ALA A 59 -9.51 2.91 -12.24
N VAL A 60 -9.52 1.63 -12.65
CA VAL A 60 -10.66 0.74 -12.39
C VAL A 60 -10.79 0.42 -10.90
N THR A 61 -9.67 0.35 -10.17
CA THR A 61 -9.68 0.16 -8.71
C THR A 61 -10.31 1.36 -8.00
N ALA A 62 -9.90 2.58 -8.33
CA ALA A 62 -10.50 3.79 -7.77
C ALA A 62 -11.98 3.93 -8.13
N LEU A 63 -12.36 3.66 -9.39
CA LEU A 63 -13.74 3.67 -9.85
C LEU A 63 -14.60 2.66 -9.10
N GLY A 64 -14.18 1.40 -9.10
CA GLY A 64 -14.91 0.29 -8.47
C GLY A 64 -15.10 0.52 -6.98
N THR A 65 -14.05 0.93 -6.28
CA THR A 65 -14.12 1.23 -4.85
C THR A 65 -15.03 2.41 -4.58
N LYS A 66 -14.92 3.51 -5.34
CA LYS A 66 -15.78 4.68 -5.15
C LYS A 66 -17.27 4.35 -5.34
N LEU A 67 -17.61 3.58 -6.38
CA LEU A 67 -19.00 3.28 -6.72
C LEU A 67 -19.61 2.16 -5.87
N PHE A 68 -18.82 1.14 -5.52
CA PHE A 68 -19.32 -0.09 -4.93
C PHE A 68 -18.81 -0.36 -3.52
N GLY A 69 -17.77 0.36 -3.07
CA GLY A 69 -17.15 0.25 -1.75
C GLY A 69 -17.95 0.85 -0.59
N ARG A 70 -19.20 1.28 -0.79
CA ARG A 70 -20.07 1.82 0.28
C ARG A 70 -19.59 3.15 0.88
N TYR A 71 -19.10 4.05 0.02
CA TYR A 71 -18.62 5.38 0.40
C TYR A 71 -19.61 6.16 1.28
N GLY A 72 -19.17 6.59 2.46
CA GLY A 72 -19.98 7.40 3.37
C GLY A 72 -21.10 6.69 4.12
N GLU A 73 -21.31 5.39 3.90
CA GLU A 73 -22.41 4.64 4.56
C GLU A 73 -22.22 4.49 6.07
N ALA A 74 -21.02 4.72 6.60
CA ALA A 74 -20.76 4.68 8.05
C ALA A 74 -20.75 6.08 8.70
N ASN A 75 -21.20 7.13 8.01
CA ASN A 75 -21.31 8.46 8.60
C ASN A 75 -22.29 8.46 9.79
N GLY A 76 -21.84 8.93 10.96
CA GLY A 76 -22.61 8.87 12.20
C GLY A 76 -22.82 7.46 12.78
N GLY A 77 -22.21 6.43 12.19
CA GLY A 77 -22.29 5.06 12.64
C GLY A 77 -21.44 4.76 13.88
N ASP A 78 -21.73 3.66 14.55
CA ASP A 78 -20.90 3.13 15.63
C ASP A 78 -19.60 2.50 15.10
N LYS A 79 -18.67 2.15 16.01
CA LYS A 79 -17.39 1.53 15.65
C LYS A 79 -17.57 0.24 14.85
N LYS A 80 -18.64 -0.54 15.12
CA LYS A 80 -18.92 -1.80 14.43
C LYS A 80 -19.32 -1.56 12.97
N LEU A 81 -20.22 -0.61 12.72
CA LEU A 81 -20.63 -0.24 11.37
C LEU A 81 -19.45 0.35 10.57
N VAL A 82 -18.67 1.25 11.18
CA VAL A 82 -17.47 1.81 10.54
C VAL A 82 -16.50 0.71 10.13
N ASN A 83 -16.19 -0.22 11.04
CA ASN A 83 -15.29 -1.33 10.72
C ASN A 83 -15.83 -2.24 9.62
N ARG A 84 -17.14 -2.50 9.59
CA ARG A 84 -17.76 -3.31 8.52
C ARG A 84 -17.64 -2.62 7.15
N VAL A 85 -18.00 -1.34 7.07
CA VAL A 85 -17.92 -0.57 5.81
C VAL A 85 -16.47 -0.45 5.33
N LYS A 86 -15.52 -0.24 6.25
CA LYS A 86 -14.08 -0.27 5.91
C LYS A 86 -13.68 -1.60 5.27
N LYS A 87 -14.01 -2.74 5.91
CA LYS A 87 -13.70 -4.09 5.39
C LYS A 87 -14.31 -4.33 4.01
N ASP A 88 -15.57 -3.93 3.80
CA ASP A 88 -16.25 -4.09 2.51
C ASP A 88 -15.57 -3.25 1.41
N ALA A 89 -15.15 -2.02 1.74
CA ALA A 89 -14.45 -1.13 0.83
C ALA A 89 -13.06 -1.68 0.44
N ASP A 90 -12.28 -2.14 1.44
CA ASP A 90 -10.97 -2.77 1.24
C ASP A 90 -11.09 -4.04 0.38
N ALA A 91 -12.11 -4.87 0.63
CA ALA A 91 -12.35 -6.09 -0.15
C ALA A 91 -12.62 -5.80 -1.64
N ILE A 92 -13.43 -4.78 -1.94
CA ILE A 92 -13.70 -4.38 -3.33
C ILE A 92 -12.46 -3.80 -3.99
N SER A 93 -11.71 -2.96 -3.28
CA SER A 93 -10.49 -2.36 -3.80
C SER A 93 -9.41 -3.40 -4.11
N ALA A 94 -9.15 -4.29 -3.15
CA ALA A 94 -8.20 -5.37 -3.33
C ALA A 94 -8.60 -6.35 -4.42
N TYR A 95 -9.89 -6.65 -4.54
CA TYR A 95 -10.39 -7.47 -5.64
C TYR A 95 -10.15 -6.81 -7.00
N ALA A 96 -10.50 -5.52 -7.14
CA ALA A 96 -10.31 -4.80 -8.39
C ALA A 96 -8.84 -4.76 -8.81
N MET A 97 -7.94 -4.43 -7.89
CA MET A 97 -6.50 -4.38 -8.15
C MET A 97 -5.93 -5.78 -8.43
N SER A 98 -6.29 -6.80 -7.64
CA SER A 98 -5.78 -8.17 -7.80
C SER A 98 -6.24 -8.80 -9.12
N GLU A 99 -7.50 -8.62 -9.52
CA GLU A 99 -8.00 -9.11 -10.81
C GLU A 99 -7.36 -8.35 -11.99
N ALA A 100 -7.13 -7.03 -11.86
CA ALA A 100 -6.39 -6.28 -12.87
C ALA A 100 -4.96 -6.81 -13.03
N LEU A 101 -4.22 -7.00 -11.92
CA LEU A 101 -2.86 -7.57 -11.93
C LEU A 101 -2.83 -9.00 -12.49
N TRP A 102 -3.84 -9.83 -12.22
CA TRP A 102 -3.96 -11.16 -12.81
C TRP A 102 -4.07 -11.11 -14.34
N HIS A 103 -4.82 -10.15 -14.88
CA HIS A 103 -4.94 -9.94 -16.32
C HIS A 103 -3.65 -9.36 -16.91
N ILE A 104 -3.00 -8.44 -16.21
CA ILE A 104 -1.70 -7.86 -16.59
C ILE A 104 -0.58 -8.90 -16.59
N GLY A 105 -0.59 -9.83 -15.62
CA GLY A 105 0.41 -10.90 -15.46
C GLY A 105 0.60 -11.78 -16.70
N ARG A 106 -0.43 -11.87 -17.56
CA ARG A 106 -0.37 -12.59 -18.84
C ARG A 106 0.39 -11.84 -19.94
N ASN A 107 0.51 -10.53 -19.80
CA ASN A 107 1.21 -9.65 -20.74
C ASN A 107 2.66 -9.36 -20.32
N LEU A 108 3.10 -9.89 -19.17
CA LEU A 108 4.49 -9.83 -18.76
C LEU A 108 5.39 -10.61 -19.74
N PRO A 109 6.67 -10.22 -19.87
CA PRO A 109 7.65 -11.04 -20.57
C PRO A 109 7.70 -12.47 -20.00
N GLU A 110 8.11 -13.44 -20.81
CA GLU A 110 7.89 -14.87 -20.52
C GLU A 110 8.53 -15.35 -19.22
N ASN A 111 9.67 -14.77 -18.83
CA ASN A 111 10.42 -15.09 -17.62
C ASN A 111 10.18 -14.11 -16.47
N HIS A 112 9.14 -13.26 -16.54
CA HIS A 112 8.87 -12.23 -15.55
C HIS A 112 7.70 -12.58 -14.62
N ALA A 113 7.80 -12.13 -13.38
CA ALA A 113 6.75 -12.17 -12.38
C ALA A 113 6.64 -10.84 -11.64
N ILE A 114 5.44 -10.45 -11.23
CA ILE A 114 5.24 -9.44 -10.19
C ILE A 114 5.07 -10.18 -8.87
N MET A 115 5.82 -9.79 -7.84
CA MET A 115 5.69 -10.31 -6.48
C MET A 115 5.36 -9.18 -5.52
N ILE A 116 4.23 -9.29 -4.82
CA ILE A 116 3.89 -8.35 -3.76
C ILE A 116 4.89 -8.52 -2.61
N SER A 117 5.74 -7.51 -2.42
CA SER A 117 6.75 -7.45 -1.35
C SER A 117 6.23 -6.69 -0.15
N LEU A 118 5.30 -5.75 -0.34
CA LEU A 118 4.56 -5.06 0.71
C LEU A 118 3.10 -4.97 0.26
N GLY A 119 2.18 -5.31 1.15
CA GLY A 119 0.77 -5.28 0.87
C GLY A 119 -0.04 -5.47 2.14
N GLU A 120 -1.34 -5.63 1.99
CA GLU A 120 -2.22 -5.79 3.14
C GLU A 120 -2.05 -7.19 3.78
N GLY A 121 -1.58 -7.22 5.04
CA GLY A 121 -1.68 -8.37 5.95
C GLY A 121 -0.37 -8.90 6.54
N LEU A 122 -0.32 -9.00 7.87
CA LEU A 122 -0.53 -10.20 8.68
C LEU A 122 -0.57 -9.94 10.20
N MET A 123 -0.19 -8.75 10.71
CA MET A 123 -0.30 -8.47 12.15
C MET A 123 -1.47 -7.53 12.46
N PRO A 124 -2.19 -7.75 13.56
CA PRO A 124 -3.12 -6.75 14.04
C PRO A 124 -2.39 -5.50 14.53
N LYS A 125 -2.90 -4.32 14.18
CA LYS A 125 -2.54 -3.08 14.91
C LYS A 125 -3.15 -3.14 16.31
N ALA A 126 -2.60 -2.39 17.27
CA ALA A 126 -3.08 -2.40 18.66
C ALA A 126 -4.62 -2.35 18.79
N GLY A 127 -5.22 -3.43 19.30
CA GLY A 127 -6.67 -3.60 19.45
C GLY A 127 -7.40 -4.33 18.30
N GLU A 128 -6.68 -4.80 17.27
CA GLU A 128 -7.16 -5.72 16.24
C GLU A 128 -6.75 -7.16 16.62
N THR A 129 -7.46 -8.19 16.18
CA THR A 129 -6.97 -9.60 16.25
C THR A 129 -6.24 -9.93 14.95
N PRO A 130 -5.36 -10.95 14.89
CA PRO A 130 -4.68 -11.33 13.65
C PRO A 130 -5.65 -11.60 12.48
N GLU A 131 -6.91 -11.96 12.79
CA GLU A 131 -7.96 -12.15 11.79
C GLU A 131 -8.54 -10.83 11.24
N MET A 132 -8.35 -9.69 11.91
CA MET A 132 -8.97 -8.40 11.57
C MET A 132 -8.22 -7.57 10.52
N GLY A 133 -6.95 -7.87 10.21
CA GLY A 133 -6.07 -7.04 9.37
C GLY A 133 -5.55 -7.68 8.07
N ALA A 134 -5.90 -8.92 7.75
CA ALA A 134 -5.36 -9.60 6.57
C ALA A 134 -6.25 -9.39 5.32
N ASN A 135 -5.66 -8.88 4.23
CA ASN A 135 -6.22 -8.96 2.88
C ASN A 135 -5.24 -9.67 1.90
N PRO A 136 -5.17 -11.00 1.96
CA PRO A 136 -4.27 -11.87 1.20
C PRO A 136 -4.43 -11.84 -0.33
N LEU A 137 -5.45 -11.18 -0.90
CA LEU A 137 -5.53 -10.98 -2.36
C LEU A 137 -4.27 -10.29 -2.89
N LEU A 138 -3.69 -9.44 -2.04
CA LEU A 138 -2.52 -8.61 -2.28
C LEU A 138 -1.58 -8.65 -1.07
N GLY A 139 -1.57 -9.78 -0.36
CA GLY A 139 -0.66 -10.00 0.77
C GLY A 139 0.78 -10.28 0.32
N PHE A 140 1.70 -10.23 1.26
CA PHE A 140 3.11 -10.56 1.03
C PHE A 140 3.29 -11.91 0.31
N GLY A 141 4.19 -11.93 -0.67
CA GLY A 141 4.53 -13.13 -1.43
C GLY A 141 3.54 -13.49 -2.54
N ARG A 142 2.46 -12.72 -2.73
CA ARG A 142 1.52 -12.95 -3.85
C ARG A 142 2.23 -12.76 -5.19
N VAL A 143 2.05 -13.72 -6.11
CA VAL A 143 2.71 -13.74 -7.42
C VAL A 143 1.71 -13.58 -8.56
N TYR A 144 2.01 -12.68 -9.50
CA TYR A 144 1.32 -12.55 -10.78
C TYR A 144 2.29 -12.78 -11.94
N ALA A 145 2.10 -13.87 -12.67
CA ALA A 145 2.94 -14.24 -13.80
C ALA A 145 2.20 -15.21 -14.73
N ARG A 146 2.86 -15.62 -15.81
CA ARG A 146 2.41 -16.76 -16.62
C ARG A 146 2.48 -18.06 -15.79
N PRO A 147 1.67 -19.09 -16.10
CA PRO A 147 1.44 -20.23 -15.19
C PRO A 147 2.70 -20.95 -14.68
N GLU A 148 3.68 -21.21 -15.54
CA GLU A 148 4.92 -21.91 -15.17
C GLU A 148 5.77 -21.09 -14.21
N VAL A 149 6.04 -19.82 -14.55
CA VAL A 149 6.77 -18.88 -13.69
C VAL A 149 6.02 -18.64 -12.38
N ALA A 150 4.70 -18.47 -12.43
CA ALA A 150 3.88 -18.28 -11.23
C ALA A 150 4.01 -19.47 -10.28
N THR A 151 3.96 -20.70 -10.81
CA THR A 151 4.10 -21.94 -10.02
C THR A 151 5.48 -22.00 -9.37
N PHE A 152 6.55 -21.79 -10.15
CA PHE A 152 7.91 -21.82 -9.63
C PHE A 152 8.13 -20.79 -8.52
N VAL A 153 7.82 -19.52 -8.78
CA VAL A 153 8.04 -18.43 -7.82
C VAL A 153 7.18 -18.64 -6.57
N THR A 154 5.91 -19.07 -6.72
CA THR A 154 5.04 -19.37 -5.57
C THR A 154 5.63 -20.46 -4.67
N HIS A 155 6.23 -21.51 -5.25
CA HIS A 155 6.92 -22.53 -4.45
C HIS A 155 8.13 -21.97 -3.69
N ARG A 156 8.94 -21.11 -4.33
CA ARG A 156 10.09 -20.46 -3.69
C ARG A 156 9.67 -19.50 -2.58
N VAL A 157 8.57 -18.76 -2.75
CA VAL A 157 7.97 -17.92 -1.70
C VAL A 157 7.44 -18.77 -0.55
N ARG A 158 6.79 -19.91 -0.83
CA ARG A 158 6.34 -20.84 0.21
C ARG A 158 7.53 -21.39 1.01
N ASP A 159 8.62 -21.73 0.33
CA ASP A 159 9.86 -22.16 0.99
C ASP A 159 10.42 -21.02 1.87
N LEU A 160 10.45 -19.78 1.38
CA LEU A 160 10.88 -18.59 2.14
C LEU A 160 10.07 -18.36 3.42
N ILE A 161 8.76 -18.56 3.36
CA ILE A 161 7.88 -18.34 4.52
C ILE A 161 7.94 -19.50 5.51
N ASN A 162 8.00 -20.76 5.03
CA ASN A 162 7.68 -21.92 5.87
C ASN A 162 8.88 -22.83 6.17
N ARG A 163 9.99 -22.74 5.43
CA ARG A 163 11.09 -23.70 5.56
C ARG A 163 12.22 -23.11 6.40
N PRO A 164 12.47 -23.64 7.62
CA PRO A 164 13.60 -23.19 8.43
C PRO A 164 14.93 -23.27 7.67
N GLY A 165 15.73 -22.21 7.76
CA GLY A 165 17.02 -22.10 7.07
C GLY A 165 16.95 -21.80 5.57
N TYR A 166 15.74 -21.68 4.98
CA TYR A 166 15.58 -21.13 3.63
C TYR A 166 15.37 -19.62 3.74
N GLY A 167 16.48 -18.87 3.77
CA GLY A 167 16.46 -17.41 3.90
C GLY A 167 16.44 -16.67 2.55
N TRP A 168 16.41 -15.34 2.63
CA TRP A 168 16.36 -14.44 1.47
C TRP A 168 17.46 -14.68 0.44
N GLU A 169 18.71 -14.88 0.88
CA GLU A 169 19.85 -15.08 -0.02
C GLU A 169 19.64 -16.29 -0.93
N ARG A 170 19.19 -17.41 -0.35
CA ARG A 170 18.89 -18.64 -1.09
C ARG A 170 17.70 -18.46 -2.02
N PHE A 171 16.64 -17.79 -1.57
CA PHE A 171 15.51 -17.43 -2.43
C PHE A 171 15.99 -16.66 -3.66
N TRP A 172 16.80 -15.61 -3.46
CA TRP A 172 17.31 -14.77 -4.53
C TRP A 172 18.22 -15.53 -5.50
N ASP A 173 19.07 -16.42 -4.99
CA ASP A 173 19.93 -17.28 -5.81
C ASP A 173 19.13 -18.27 -6.68
N ASP A 174 18.11 -18.91 -6.11
CA ASP A 174 17.24 -19.83 -6.85
C ASP A 174 16.47 -19.11 -7.98
N ILE A 175 16.00 -17.88 -7.74
CA ILE A 175 15.34 -17.04 -8.77
C ILE A 175 16.31 -16.72 -9.91
N LYS A 176 17.53 -16.27 -9.59
CA LYS A 176 18.56 -15.95 -10.61
C LYS A 176 18.98 -17.20 -11.39
N ALA A 177 19.16 -18.32 -10.72
CA ALA A 177 19.56 -19.59 -11.35
C ALA A 177 18.49 -20.09 -12.34
N ALA A 178 17.21 -19.82 -12.07
CA ALA A 178 16.10 -20.13 -12.97
C ALA A 178 15.95 -19.14 -14.14
N GLY A 179 16.75 -18.06 -14.19
CA GLY A 179 16.63 -17.02 -15.22
C GLY A 179 15.34 -16.20 -15.13
N ILE A 180 14.71 -16.17 -13.95
CA ILE A 180 13.46 -15.45 -13.70
C ILE A 180 13.76 -14.04 -13.20
N THR A 181 13.03 -13.07 -13.73
CA THR A 181 13.02 -11.69 -13.22
C THR A 181 11.78 -11.48 -12.37
N ILE A 182 11.97 -11.11 -11.11
CA ILE A 182 10.87 -10.67 -10.24
C ILE A 182 10.86 -9.14 -10.21
N TRP A 183 9.72 -8.56 -10.56
CA TRP A 183 9.39 -7.18 -10.22
C TRP A 183 8.73 -7.15 -8.85
N GLY A 184 9.35 -6.46 -7.89
CA GLY A 184 8.75 -6.24 -6.58
C GLY A 184 7.57 -5.30 -6.68
N ALA A 185 6.59 -5.43 -5.79
CA ALA A 185 5.49 -4.49 -5.71
C ALA A 185 5.15 -4.12 -4.26
N ALA A 186 4.73 -2.88 -4.07
CA ALA A 186 4.14 -2.40 -2.83
C ALA A 186 2.73 -1.89 -3.12
N VAL A 187 1.75 -2.28 -2.32
CA VAL A 187 0.33 -1.98 -2.58
C VAL A 187 -0.40 -1.54 -1.31
N ASP A 188 -1.17 -0.48 -1.43
CA ASP A 188 -2.18 -0.05 -0.47
C ASP A 188 -3.45 0.21 -1.28
N THR A 189 -4.45 -0.66 -1.14
CA THR A 189 -5.59 -0.59 -2.05
C THR A 189 -6.59 0.48 -1.67
N LEU A 190 -6.59 0.92 -0.42
CA LEU A 190 -7.47 1.97 0.03
C LEU A 190 -6.79 2.75 1.15
N GLU A 191 -5.95 3.70 0.75
CA GLU A 191 -5.39 4.67 1.67
C GLU A 191 -6.54 5.53 2.23
N ASN A 192 -6.48 5.83 3.53
CA ASN A 192 -7.50 6.61 4.23
C ASN A 192 -8.90 5.94 4.29
N THR A 193 -8.97 4.61 4.46
CA THR A 193 -10.23 3.83 4.58
C THR A 193 -11.22 4.43 5.57
N SER A 194 -10.75 4.92 6.73
CA SER A 194 -11.62 5.55 7.74
C SER A 194 -12.30 6.82 7.23
N ARG A 195 -11.58 7.63 6.43
CA ARG A 195 -12.15 8.83 5.78
C ARG A 195 -13.14 8.42 4.69
N PHE A 196 -12.83 7.38 3.92
CA PHE A 196 -13.72 6.82 2.91
C PHE A 196 -15.06 6.32 3.51
N ALA A 197 -15.01 5.50 4.55
CA ALA A 197 -16.19 4.94 5.21
C ALA A 197 -17.09 6.02 5.84
N LYS A 198 -16.49 7.09 6.38
CA LYS A 198 -17.19 8.22 6.99
C LYS A 198 -17.69 9.25 5.98
N GLY A 199 -17.29 9.16 4.71
CA GLY A 199 -17.74 10.07 3.66
C GLY A 199 -17.03 11.42 3.67
N SER A 200 -15.78 11.47 4.16
CA SER A 200 -14.95 12.67 4.09
C SER A 200 -14.75 13.11 2.64
N ALA A 201 -14.73 14.42 2.37
CA ALA A 201 -14.70 14.95 1.00
C ALA A 201 -13.37 14.74 0.25
N THR A 202 -12.28 14.40 0.94
CA THR A 202 -10.93 14.34 0.37
C THR A 202 -10.07 13.23 0.96
N GLY A 203 -9.07 12.75 0.19
CA GLY A 203 -7.98 11.89 0.68
C GLY A 203 -7.98 10.44 0.19
N PRO A 204 -9.12 9.71 0.13
CA PRO A 204 -9.11 8.32 -0.30
C PRO A 204 -8.55 8.07 -1.70
N MET A 205 -7.61 7.14 -1.79
CA MET A 205 -6.96 6.72 -3.05
C MET A 205 -6.48 5.27 -2.96
N CYS A 206 -6.17 4.67 -4.11
CA CYS A 206 -5.44 3.42 -4.19
C CYS A 206 -4.02 3.69 -4.67
N VAL A 207 -3.04 2.96 -4.14
CA VAL A 207 -1.61 3.14 -4.42
C VAL A 207 -0.99 1.79 -4.79
N PHE A 208 -0.31 1.76 -5.93
CA PHE A 208 0.44 0.59 -6.38
C PHE A 208 1.80 1.00 -6.92
N HIS A 209 2.87 0.44 -6.36
CA HIS A 209 4.23 0.64 -6.81
C HIS A 209 4.77 -0.67 -7.35
N VAL A 210 5.52 -0.59 -8.45
CA VAL A 210 6.26 -1.72 -9.01
C VAL A 210 7.72 -1.34 -9.18
N PHE A 211 8.62 -2.24 -8.84
CA PHE A 211 10.06 -2.08 -8.84
C PHE A 211 10.72 -3.12 -9.74
N ASP A 212 11.91 -2.80 -10.27
CA ASP A 212 12.67 -3.69 -11.15
C ASP A 212 13.29 -4.94 -10.48
N GLN A 213 13.07 -5.08 -9.17
CA GLN A 213 13.52 -6.19 -8.33
C GLN A 213 12.60 -6.29 -7.09
N PRO A 214 12.53 -7.45 -6.40
CA PRO A 214 11.77 -7.55 -5.16
C PRO A 214 12.47 -6.83 -4.00
N LEU A 215 11.73 -6.46 -2.96
CA LEU A 215 12.35 -5.98 -1.72
C LEU A 215 12.96 -7.16 -0.97
N ASN A 216 14.11 -6.94 -0.33
CA ASN A 216 14.76 -7.83 0.62
C ASN A 216 13.95 -7.89 1.93
N VAL A 217 12.76 -8.46 1.84
CA VAL A 217 11.85 -8.72 2.94
C VAL A 217 11.50 -10.21 2.85
N ALA A 218 11.86 -10.96 3.89
CA ALA A 218 11.74 -12.41 3.90
C ALA A 218 10.38 -12.90 4.43
N LEU A 219 9.78 -12.12 5.33
CA LEU A 219 8.51 -12.44 5.95
C LEU A 219 7.60 -11.20 5.96
N PRO A 220 6.28 -11.41 5.99
CA PRO A 220 5.32 -10.35 6.28
C PRO A 220 5.72 -9.59 7.56
N TYR A 221 5.82 -8.27 7.47
CA TYR A 221 6.18 -7.42 8.61
C TYR A 221 5.23 -6.24 8.76
N GLU A 222 4.64 -6.14 9.95
CA GLU A 222 3.75 -5.07 10.33
C GLU A 222 4.22 -4.45 11.64
N GLY A 223 4.57 -3.18 11.59
CA GLY A 223 5.00 -2.40 12.74
C GLY A 223 4.88 -0.92 12.45
N TYR A 224 5.53 -0.11 13.26
CA TYR A 224 5.64 1.33 13.02
C TYR A 224 7.07 1.68 12.59
N MET A 225 7.20 2.76 11.82
CA MET A 225 8.49 3.33 11.47
C MET A 225 8.45 4.83 11.69
N GLY A 226 9.45 5.36 12.41
CA GLY A 226 9.79 6.77 12.34
C GLY A 226 10.15 7.13 10.90
N SER A 227 9.65 8.27 10.41
CA SER A 227 9.87 8.72 9.03
C SER A 227 10.15 10.22 9.00
N LEU A 228 11.27 10.61 8.39
CA LEU A 228 11.64 12.00 8.11
C LEU A 228 11.89 12.13 6.61
N CYS A 229 11.02 12.84 5.89
CA CYS A 229 11.17 13.09 4.45
C CYS A 229 11.50 14.56 4.20
N VAL A 230 12.63 14.82 3.54
CA VAL A 230 13.12 16.16 3.21
C VAL A 230 13.52 16.25 1.73
N PRO A 231 13.55 17.46 1.13
CA PRO A 231 14.08 17.64 -0.22
C PRO A 231 15.56 17.23 -0.33
N ASN A 232 15.98 16.67 -1.47
CA ASN A 232 17.38 16.29 -1.68
C ASN A 232 18.36 17.48 -1.58
N ASP A 233 17.90 18.71 -1.83
CA ASP A 233 18.73 19.90 -1.62
C ASP A 233 19.15 20.08 -0.15
N VAL A 234 18.26 19.74 0.79
CA VAL A 234 18.53 19.78 2.24
C VAL A 234 19.61 18.77 2.61
N VAL A 235 19.49 17.54 2.11
CA VAL A 235 20.50 16.50 2.33
C VAL A 235 21.84 16.90 1.71
N ARG A 236 21.85 17.43 0.48
CA ARG A 236 23.07 17.94 -0.18
C ARG A 236 23.71 19.08 0.61
N ALA A 237 22.90 19.99 1.16
CA ALA A 237 23.39 21.09 1.98
C ALA A 237 24.05 20.58 3.27
N ALA A 238 23.40 19.65 3.97
CA ALA A 238 23.95 19.00 5.15
C ALA A 238 25.25 18.23 4.88
N THR A 239 25.30 17.46 3.79
CA THR A 239 26.50 16.69 3.38
C THR A 239 27.70 17.59 3.11
N ARG A 240 27.50 18.79 2.54
CA ARG A 240 28.61 19.78 2.36
C ARG A 240 29.23 20.22 3.68
N ARG A 241 28.53 20.04 4.80
CA ARG A 241 28.99 20.33 6.17
C ARG A 241 29.31 19.06 6.97
N SER A 242 29.40 17.91 6.30
CA SER A 242 29.64 16.60 6.93
C SER A 242 28.58 16.21 7.97
N VAL A 243 27.34 16.66 7.77
CA VAL A 243 26.18 16.26 8.58
C VAL A 243 25.39 15.20 7.82
N LEU A 244 25.23 14.03 8.43
CA LEU A 244 24.28 13.01 7.96
C LEU A 244 22.88 13.46 8.38
N VAL A 245 21.95 13.52 7.43
CA VAL A 245 20.53 13.75 7.72
C VAL A 245 19.84 12.41 7.82
N ASP A 246 19.35 12.09 9.01
CA ASP A 246 18.57 10.89 9.30
C ASP A 246 17.44 11.20 10.28
N TYR A 247 16.60 10.20 10.55
CA TYR A 247 15.49 10.32 11.49
C TYR A 247 15.91 10.76 12.90
N LEU A 248 17.13 10.43 13.33
CA LEU A 248 17.64 10.74 14.67
C LEU A 248 18.24 12.14 14.79
N THR A 249 18.50 12.79 13.66
CA THR A 249 19.14 14.10 13.59
C THR A 249 18.29 15.15 14.33
N PRO A 250 18.86 15.94 15.27
CA PRO A 250 18.12 16.98 15.98
C PRO A 250 17.45 17.95 15.01
N ARG A 251 16.21 18.36 15.27
CA ARG A 251 15.43 19.17 14.31
C ARG A 251 16.03 20.55 14.10
N ALA A 252 16.76 21.07 15.09
CA ALA A 252 17.59 22.26 14.93
C ALA A 252 18.65 22.11 13.81
N LYS A 253 19.26 20.93 13.68
CA LYS A 253 20.23 20.63 12.60
C LYS A 253 19.56 20.42 11.25
N ILE A 254 18.35 19.88 11.24
CA ILE A 254 17.54 19.83 10.02
C ILE A 254 17.17 21.25 9.55
N LEU A 255 16.75 22.14 10.45
CA LEU A 255 16.45 23.53 10.12
C LEU A 255 17.70 24.30 9.63
N GLU A 256 18.87 24.07 10.23
CA GLU A 256 20.14 24.60 9.72
C GLU A 256 20.38 24.14 8.27
N ALA A 257 20.22 22.85 7.98
CA ALA A 257 20.38 22.31 6.63
C ALA A 257 19.34 22.86 5.63
N ILE A 258 18.10 23.09 6.07
CA ILE A 258 17.05 23.72 5.25
C ILE A 258 17.47 25.15 4.89
N ARG A 259 17.99 25.93 5.83
CA ARG A 259 18.47 27.31 5.59
C ARG A 259 19.73 27.35 4.73
N ASP A 260 20.59 26.35 4.83
CA ASP A 260 21.75 26.21 3.94
C ASP A 260 21.33 25.84 2.50
N ALA A 261 20.24 25.07 2.33
CA ALA A 261 19.67 24.74 1.02
C ALA A 261 18.88 25.91 0.42
N TYR A 262 18.15 26.65 1.26
CA TYR A 262 17.28 27.75 0.89
C TYR A 262 17.61 28.98 1.75
N PRO A 263 18.60 29.79 1.34
CA PRO A 263 19.01 30.97 2.09
C PRO A 263 17.84 31.91 2.39
N ASP A 264 17.92 32.58 3.54
CA ASP A 264 16.96 33.58 4.02
C ASP A 264 15.54 33.07 4.29
N ILE A 265 15.27 31.76 4.21
CA ILE A 265 13.95 31.23 4.56
C ILE A 265 13.64 31.47 6.06
N PRO A 266 12.53 32.18 6.37
CA PRO A 266 12.07 32.30 7.75
C PRO A 266 11.64 30.93 8.30
N PRO A 267 11.87 30.61 9.58
CA PRO A 267 11.41 29.34 10.15
C PRO A 267 9.90 29.15 10.01
N ALA A 268 9.11 30.22 10.11
CA ALA A 268 7.66 30.20 9.94
C ALA A 268 7.20 29.79 8.52
N ASN A 269 8.09 29.89 7.52
CA ASN A 269 7.84 29.45 6.15
C ASN A 269 8.29 28.00 5.89
N VAL A 270 8.82 27.32 6.91
CA VAL A 270 9.02 25.88 6.92
C VAL A 270 7.78 25.25 7.54
N HIS A 271 7.21 24.27 6.86
CA HIS A 271 5.98 23.60 7.22
C HIS A 271 6.22 22.10 7.38
N VAL A 272 5.87 21.55 8.53
CA VAL A 272 6.07 20.13 8.85
C VAL A 272 4.72 19.45 8.88
N PHE A 273 4.50 18.52 7.94
CA PHE A 273 3.40 17.57 8.06
C PHE A 273 3.78 16.46 9.03
N THR A 274 2.91 16.19 9.99
CA THR A 274 2.97 15.07 10.93
C THR A 274 1.55 14.59 11.19
N LEU A 275 1.39 13.30 11.51
CA LEU A 275 0.13 12.83 12.08
C LEU A 275 -0.16 13.60 13.38
N ALA A 276 -1.41 13.98 13.57
CA ALA A 276 -1.88 14.73 14.73
C ALA A 276 -3.17 14.13 15.32
N GLY A 277 -3.66 14.81 16.35
CA GLY A 277 -4.88 14.47 17.07
C GLY A 277 -4.63 13.84 18.45
N PRO A 278 -5.67 13.77 19.30
CA PRO A 278 -5.53 13.43 20.72
C PRO A 278 -4.90 12.06 21.00
N SER A 279 -5.15 11.07 20.13
CA SER A 279 -4.62 9.72 20.29
C SER A 279 -3.12 9.60 20.06
N ARG A 280 -2.47 10.63 19.51
CA ARG A 280 -1.04 10.62 19.15
C ARG A 280 -0.20 11.53 20.02
N GLU A 281 -0.85 12.33 20.86
CA GLU A 281 -0.19 13.32 21.70
C GLU A 281 0.86 12.71 22.63
N ALA A 282 0.57 11.55 23.23
CA ALA A 282 1.54 10.83 24.05
C ALA A 282 2.79 10.37 23.29
N ARG A 283 2.68 10.18 21.97
CA ARG A 283 3.73 9.61 21.12
C ARG A 283 4.53 10.65 20.34
N LEU A 284 3.94 11.83 20.09
CA LEU A 284 4.50 12.82 19.16
C LEU A 284 4.55 14.25 19.70
N ARG A 285 4.04 14.53 20.92
CA ARG A 285 4.07 15.90 21.47
C ARG A 285 5.49 16.46 21.48
N ASP A 286 6.46 15.67 21.94
CA ASP A 286 7.86 16.10 22.03
C ASP A 286 8.39 16.55 20.67
N LEU A 287 8.08 15.81 19.60
CA LEU A 287 8.42 16.17 18.22
C LEU A 287 7.75 17.47 17.76
N TRP A 288 6.47 17.64 18.04
CA TRP A 288 5.73 18.86 17.67
C TRP A 288 6.29 20.08 18.37
N ASP A 289 6.59 19.95 19.66
CA ASP A 289 7.11 21.02 20.48
C ASP A 289 8.54 21.38 20.05
N GLU A 290 9.38 20.39 19.71
CA GLU A 290 10.73 20.64 19.15
C GLU A 290 10.67 21.52 17.89
N TRP A 291 9.74 21.25 16.97
CA TRP A 291 9.56 22.10 15.78
C TRP A 291 9.01 23.50 16.11
N ARG A 292 8.02 23.58 16.99
CA ARG A 292 7.39 24.86 17.38
C ARG A 292 8.38 25.79 18.10
N GLU A 293 9.24 25.25 18.96
CA GLU A 293 10.29 26.00 19.66
C GLU A 293 11.30 26.61 18.68
N LEU A 294 11.52 25.99 17.53
CA LEU A 294 12.36 26.51 16.44
C LEU A 294 11.64 27.57 15.58
N GLY A 295 10.38 27.87 15.87
CA GLY A 295 9.53 28.79 15.09
C GLY A 295 9.04 28.19 13.77
N VAL A 296 9.12 26.87 13.60
CA VAL A 296 8.63 26.14 12.42
C VAL A 296 7.14 25.86 12.57
N HIS A 297 6.40 25.97 11.47
CA HIS A 297 4.97 25.69 11.46
C HIS A 297 4.72 24.19 11.38
N VAL A 298 4.05 23.62 12.38
CA VAL A 298 3.51 22.25 12.33
C VAL A 298 2.12 22.31 11.72
N ILE A 299 1.90 21.67 10.58
CA ILE A 299 0.66 21.75 9.80
C ILE A 299 -0.52 21.25 10.64
N GLU A 300 -1.58 22.06 10.69
CA GLU A 300 -2.83 21.75 11.38
C GLU A 300 -3.90 21.21 10.42
N ASP A 301 -4.88 20.48 10.96
CA ASP A 301 -6.07 20.11 10.20
C ASP A 301 -6.77 21.37 9.66
N GLY A 302 -7.16 21.34 8.39
CA GLY A 302 -7.78 22.49 7.74
C GLY A 302 -6.82 23.50 7.11
N TRP A 303 -5.50 23.38 7.31
CA TRP A 303 -4.54 24.30 6.70
C TRP A 303 -4.56 24.21 5.18
N MET A 304 -4.56 25.36 4.50
CA MET A 304 -4.66 25.39 3.04
C MET A 304 -3.31 25.05 2.38
N LEU A 305 -3.27 23.89 1.74
CA LEU A 305 -2.11 23.43 0.98
C LEU A 305 -1.94 24.22 -0.33
N PRO A 306 -0.74 24.21 -0.96
CA PRO A 306 -0.50 24.87 -2.24
C PRO A 306 -1.45 24.43 -3.37
N ALA A 307 -2.01 23.23 -3.28
CA ALA A 307 -3.01 22.72 -4.20
C ALA A 307 -4.39 23.41 -4.08
N GLY A 308 -4.58 24.31 -3.11
CA GLY A 308 -5.85 25.01 -2.89
C GLY A 308 -6.90 24.18 -2.15
N LEU A 309 -6.49 23.11 -1.47
CA LEU A 309 -7.34 22.25 -0.66
C LEU A 309 -6.82 22.18 0.78
N ALA A 310 -7.73 21.95 1.73
CA ALA A 310 -7.41 21.81 3.13
C ALA A 310 -6.70 20.48 3.44
N ALA A 311 -5.60 20.55 4.19
CA ALA A 311 -4.89 19.40 4.74
C ALA A 311 -5.75 18.64 5.77
N PHE A 312 -5.44 17.36 5.95
CA PHE A 312 -5.97 16.53 7.03
C PHE A 312 -4.86 15.77 7.75
N THR A 313 -4.82 15.79 9.08
CA THR A 313 -3.66 15.30 9.84
C THR A 313 -3.96 14.07 10.69
N GLU A 314 -5.21 13.58 10.69
CA GLU A 314 -5.63 12.45 11.52
C GLU A 314 -5.33 11.07 10.90
N SER A 315 -5.00 11.02 9.61
CA SER A 315 -4.62 9.81 8.85
C SER A 315 -3.79 10.17 7.62
N GLY A 316 -3.26 9.16 6.92
CA GLY A 316 -2.55 9.31 5.65
C GLY A 316 -1.16 9.91 5.82
N THR A 317 -0.13 9.13 5.50
CA THR A 317 1.28 9.53 5.56
C THR A 317 1.98 9.34 4.22
N TYR A 318 1.38 8.57 3.30
CA TYR A 318 1.87 8.44 1.94
C TYR A 318 1.65 9.73 1.11
N ALA A 319 0.40 10.17 0.94
CA ALA A 319 0.08 11.34 0.10
C ALA A 319 0.80 12.65 0.49
N PRO A 320 0.98 12.99 1.78
CA PRO A 320 1.73 14.17 2.21
C PRO A 320 3.16 14.27 1.65
N THR A 321 3.82 13.13 1.36
CA THR A 321 5.17 13.16 0.76
C THR A 321 5.19 13.81 -0.62
N TYR A 322 4.07 13.85 -1.36
CA TYR A 322 4.00 14.57 -2.63
C TYR A 322 4.16 16.08 -2.48
N SER A 323 3.84 16.62 -1.30
CA SER A 323 3.97 18.04 -0.97
C SER A 323 5.40 18.42 -0.57
N VAL A 324 6.29 17.46 -0.27
CA VAL A 324 7.67 17.74 0.13
C VAL A 324 8.42 18.48 -0.97
N GLY A 325 8.98 19.63 -0.61
CA GLY A 325 9.60 20.53 -1.58
C GLY A 325 9.31 22.00 -1.28
N THR A 326 9.70 22.86 -2.22
CA THR A 326 9.46 24.30 -2.13
C THR A 326 8.22 24.71 -2.90
N PHE A 327 7.51 25.74 -2.43
CA PHE A 327 6.50 26.45 -3.21
C PHE A 327 6.59 27.96 -2.94
N GLU A 328 5.97 28.77 -3.80
CA GLU A 328 5.81 30.21 -3.59
C GLU A 328 4.34 30.50 -3.28
N ASN A 329 4.11 31.37 -2.29
CA ASN A 329 2.76 31.81 -1.94
C ASN A 329 2.29 32.97 -2.85
N GLY A 330 1.10 33.51 -2.58
CA GLY A 330 0.55 34.63 -3.35
C GLY A 330 1.34 35.94 -3.28
N SER A 331 2.20 36.13 -2.26
CA SER A 331 3.14 37.25 -2.12
C SER A 331 4.50 36.99 -2.78
N GLY A 332 4.72 35.80 -3.38
CA GLY A 332 5.99 35.40 -3.96
C GLY A 332 7.04 34.99 -2.92
N GLU A 333 6.65 34.80 -1.66
CA GLU A 333 7.54 34.32 -0.61
C GLU A 333 7.74 32.82 -0.74
N ARG A 334 8.97 32.37 -0.55
CA ARG A 334 9.31 30.94 -0.58
C ARG A 334 8.90 30.26 0.71
N HIS A 335 8.29 29.09 0.56
CA HIS A 335 7.97 28.14 1.62
C HIS A 335 8.57 26.77 1.32
N VAL A 336 8.76 25.96 2.36
CA VAL A 336 9.24 24.58 2.27
C VAL A 336 8.29 23.68 3.06
N VAL A 337 7.87 22.56 2.48
CA VAL A 337 7.16 21.50 3.19
C VAL A 337 8.10 20.31 3.36
N ILE A 338 8.09 19.71 4.55
CA ILE A 338 8.71 18.42 4.87
C ILE A 338 7.69 17.53 5.59
N THR A 339 7.95 16.22 5.69
CA THR A 339 7.18 15.34 6.57
C THR A 339 8.06 14.79 7.69
N ASP A 340 7.50 14.68 8.89
CA ASP A 340 8.20 14.14 10.06
C ASP A 340 7.19 13.43 10.98
N GLY A 341 7.65 12.45 11.75
CA GLY A 341 6.81 11.66 12.65
C GLY A 341 6.97 10.17 12.40
N TYR A 342 5.85 9.47 12.18
CA TYR A 342 5.83 8.03 11.98
C TYR A 342 4.72 7.60 11.02
N ALA A 343 4.86 6.39 10.49
CA ALA A 343 3.87 5.71 9.68
C ALA A 343 3.83 4.21 10.01
N ALA A 344 2.83 3.49 9.54
CA ALA A 344 2.89 2.03 9.52
C ALA A 344 4.02 1.58 8.58
N SER A 345 4.69 0.47 8.86
CA SER A 345 5.89 0.01 8.13
C SER A 345 5.68 -0.05 6.61
N ALA A 346 4.60 -0.69 6.15
CA ALA A 346 4.30 -0.81 4.72
C ALA A 346 4.11 0.56 4.05
N GLU A 347 3.35 1.45 4.68
CA GLU A 347 3.07 2.81 4.20
C GLU A 347 4.36 3.67 4.21
N ALA A 348 5.17 3.55 5.26
CA ALA A 348 6.45 4.26 5.39
C ALA A 348 7.43 3.87 4.27
N ILE A 349 7.60 2.57 4.02
CA ILE A 349 8.47 2.07 2.96
C ILE A 349 7.92 2.44 1.59
N GLN A 350 6.60 2.33 1.38
CA GLN A 350 5.97 2.70 0.11
C GLN A 350 6.13 4.21 -0.16
N ALA A 351 5.94 5.07 0.84
CA ALA A 351 6.17 6.51 0.72
C ALA A 351 7.65 6.83 0.45
N ALA A 352 8.58 6.19 1.17
CA ALA A 352 10.02 6.35 0.95
C ALA A 352 10.45 5.90 -0.46
N SER A 353 9.75 4.93 -1.06
CA SER A 353 10.00 4.53 -2.45
C SER A 353 9.59 5.58 -3.49
N LEU A 354 9.07 6.75 -3.09
CA LEU A 354 8.94 7.91 -3.99
C LEU A 354 10.21 8.75 -4.09
N ASP A 355 11.19 8.54 -3.20
CA ASP A 355 12.41 9.33 -3.09
C ASP A 355 13.12 9.63 -4.42
N PRO A 356 13.54 8.61 -5.21
CA PRO A 356 14.22 8.86 -6.48
C PRO A 356 13.28 9.46 -7.54
N MET A 357 11.97 9.30 -7.38
CA MET A 357 10.94 9.80 -8.30
C MET A 357 10.53 11.24 -8.02
N ARG A 358 10.71 11.72 -6.79
CA ARG A 358 10.29 13.05 -6.34
C ARG A 358 11.45 13.97 -6.02
N GLY A 359 12.68 13.46 -6.01
CA GLY A 359 13.86 14.28 -5.69
C GLY A 359 13.91 14.63 -4.20
N GLN A 360 13.44 13.71 -3.37
CA GLN A 360 13.42 13.80 -1.92
C GLN A 360 14.24 12.66 -1.31
N HIS A 361 14.43 12.70 0.00
CA HIS A 361 15.11 11.69 0.79
C HIS A 361 14.32 11.42 2.07
N THR A 362 14.03 10.16 2.32
CA THR A 362 13.29 9.66 3.48
C THR A 362 14.21 8.79 4.31
N SER A 363 14.43 9.20 5.55
CA SER A 363 15.09 8.37 6.56
C SER A 363 14.04 7.66 7.41
N LEU A 364 14.23 6.35 7.59
CA LEU A 364 13.35 5.45 8.32
C LEU A 364 14.05 4.94 9.59
N CYS A 365 13.27 4.74 10.66
CA CYS A 365 13.71 4.14 11.91
C CYS A 365 12.67 3.11 12.37
N VAL A 366 13.07 1.85 12.60
CA VAL A 366 12.12 0.80 13.02
C VAL A 366 11.66 1.05 14.45
N PHE A 367 10.35 1.13 14.67
CA PHE A 367 9.74 1.20 16.01
C PHE A 367 9.10 -0.13 16.38
N SER A 368 8.83 -0.31 17.68
CA SER A 368 8.06 -1.47 18.15
C SER A 368 6.64 -1.47 17.58
N SER A 369 6.04 -2.65 17.44
CA SER A 369 4.65 -2.77 16.96
C SER A 369 3.63 -2.25 17.98
N ARG A 370 4.02 -2.11 19.26
CA ARG A 370 3.22 -1.44 20.30
C ARG A 370 3.24 0.09 20.14
N PHE A 371 4.43 0.66 19.95
CA PHE A 371 4.68 2.10 19.91
C PHE A 371 3.92 2.86 21.01
N GLU A 372 4.18 2.51 22.26
CA GLU A 372 3.48 3.10 23.41
C GLU A 372 4.23 4.28 24.04
N ALA A 373 5.55 4.34 23.85
CA ALA A 373 6.39 5.44 24.31
C ALA A 373 6.43 6.62 23.30
N SER A 374 7.05 7.74 23.70
CA SER A 374 7.34 8.82 22.77
C SER A 374 8.29 8.37 21.66
N GLU A 375 8.21 9.01 20.49
CA GLU A 375 9.06 8.73 19.34
C GLU A 375 10.55 8.83 19.68
N ARG A 376 10.92 9.74 20.59
CA ARG A 376 12.28 9.91 21.10
C ARG A 376 12.83 8.67 21.80
N ARG A 377 11.96 7.88 22.43
CA ARG A 377 12.30 6.65 23.14
C ARG A 377 12.21 5.44 22.20
N GLU A 378 11.13 5.34 21.43
CA GLU A 378 10.92 4.19 20.54
C GLU A 378 12.02 3.98 19.51
N ARG A 379 12.62 5.07 19.01
CA ARG A 379 13.76 5.01 18.09
C ARG A 379 14.98 4.25 18.61
N HIS A 380 15.01 3.88 19.89
CA HIS A 380 16.07 3.11 20.52
C HIS A 380 15.64 1.68 20.92
N VAL A 381 14.34 1.39 20.97
CA VAL A 381 13.81 0.11 21.47
C VAL A 381 14.22 -1.05 20.56
N MET A 382 14.03 -0.90 19.25
CA MET A 382 14.31 -1.96 18.27
C MET A 382 15.81 -2.18 18.02
N GLN A 383 16.68 -1.41 18.69
CA GLN A 383 18.14 -1.53 18.64
C GLN A 383 18.72 -2.25 19.87
N LEU A 384 17.87 -2.65 20.82
CA LEU A 384 18.30 -3.43 21.96
C LEU A 384 18.68 -4.86 21.52
N ASP A 385 19.65 -5.46 22.20
CA ASP A 385 20.05 -6.85 21.94
C ASP A 385 19.09 -7.81 22.68
N PRO A 386 18.21 -8.53 21.97
CA PRO A 386 17.24 -9.42 22.58
C PRO A 386 17.87 -10.71 23.11
N ALA A 387 19.19 -10.88 23.09
CA ALA A 387 19.90 -11.96 23.79
C ALA A 387 20.66 -11.48 25.03
N ALA A 388 20.73 -10.17 25.29
CA ALA A 388 21.48 -9.65 26.42
C ALA A 388 20.84 -10.00 27.77
N ASP A 389 21.68 -10.33 28.75
CA ASP A 389 21.28 -10.62 30.14
C ASP A 389 20.62 -9.41 30.82
N ASP A 390 21.05 -8.19 30.45
CA ASP A 390 20.56 -6.92 30.98
C ASP A 390 19.42 -6.28 30.15
N PHE A 391 18.87 -7.00 29.16
CA PHE A 391 17.84 -6.48 28.26
C PHE A 391 16.64 -5.88 29.01
N ALA A 392 16.16 -6.54 30.07
CA ALA A 392 15.01 -6.05 30.84
C ALA A 392 15.30 -4.68 31.49
N THR A 393 16.50 -4.50 32.03
CA THR A 393 16.95 -3.22 32.60
C THR A 393 17.03 -2.14 31.53
N ARG A 394 17.68 -2.44 30.40
CA ARG A 394 17.83 -1.50 29.28
C ARG A 394 16.49 -1.12 28.65
N LEU A 395 15.56 -2.08 28.54
CA LEU A 395 14.20 -1.83 28.04
C LEU A 395 13.45 -0.89 28.98
N ALA A 396 13.48 -1.15 30.30
CA ALA A 396 12.84 -0.28 31.30
C ALA A 396 13.39 1.16 31.25
N GLU A 397 14.71 1.31 31.14
CA GLU A 397 15.37 2.61 31.01
C GLU A 397 14.94 3.35 29.73
N THR A 398 14.88 2.62 28.61
CA THR A 398 14.50 3.17 27.30
C THR A 398 13.04 3.63 27.31
N LEU A 399 12.11 2.78 27.76
CA LEU A 399 10.69 3.11 27.85
C LEU A 399 10.38 4.15 28.94
N GLY A 400 11.23 4.24 29.97
CA GLY A 400 11.09 5.20 31.07
C GLY A 400 10.10 4.79 32.15
N HIS A 401 9.74 3.52 32.18
CA HIS A 401 8.89 2.94 33.22
C HIS A 401 9.32 1.48 33.48
N PRO A 402 8.98 0.91 34.65
CA PRO A 402 9.20 -0.50 34.92
C PRO A 402 8.47 -1.38 33.89
N VAL A 403 9.09 -2.52 33.52
CA VAL A 403 8.52 -3.52 32.61
C VAL A 403 8.39 -4.86 33.33
N GLY A 404 7.33 -5.61 33.05
CA GLY A 404 7.15 -6.97 33.57
C GLY A 404 7.78 -8.04 32.67
N ASP A 405 7.82 -9.28 33.13
CA ASP A 405 8.37 -10.41 32.37
C ASP A 405 7.64 -10.63 31.02
N ALA A 406 6.32 -10.38 31.01
CA ALA A 406 5.52 -10.47 29.79
C ALA A 406 5.92 -9.38 28.76
N ASP A 407 6.13 -8.14 29.21
CA ASP A 407 6.61 -7.07 28.32
C ASP A 407 7.99 -7.40 27.77
N VAL A 408 8.89 -7.91 28.63
CA VAL A 408 10.23 -8.33 28.21
C VAL A 408 10.17 -9.40 27.12
N ALA A 409 9.33 -10.43 27.30
CA ALA A 409 9.14 -11.47 26.30
C ALA A 409 8.58 -10.91 24.99
N ASP A 410 7.56 -10.06 25.06
CA ASP A 410 6.90 -9.47 23.89
C ASP A 410 7.87 -8.58 23.09
N TYR A 411 8.65 -7.72 23.75
CA TYR A 411 9.63 -6.86 23.06
C TYR A 411 10.80 -7.65 22.46
N ARG A 412 11.25 -8.74 23.10
CA ARG A 412 12.24 -9.65 22.48
C ARG A 412 11.67 -10.28 21.20
N GLU A 413 10.42 -10.75 21.26
CA GLU A 413 9.75 -11.33 20.10
C GLU A 413 9.59 -10.32 18.96
N MET A 414 9.20 -9.08 19.24
CA MET A 414 9.11 -8.02 18.22
C MET A 414 10.43 -7.82 17.48
N ILE A 415 11.55 -7.81 18.20
CA ILE A 415 12.89 -7.66 17.61
C ILE A 415 13.24 -8.89 16.75
N HIS A 416 12.94 -10.10 17.24
CA HIS A 416 13.16 -11.33 16.48
C HIS A 416 12.31 -11.40 15.20
N VAL A 417 11.03 -11.00 15.27
CA VAL A 417 10.13 -10.93 14.11
C VAL A 417 10.64 -9.92 13.09
N ALA A 418 11.04 -8.72 13.52
CA ALA A 418 11.61 -7.71 12.63
C ALA A 418 12.91 -8.19 11.96
N ALA A 419 13.80 -8.84 12.72
CA ALA A 419 15.03 -9.43 12.18
C ALA A 419 14.74 -10.57 11.19
N ALA A 420 13.82 -11.47 11.51
CA ALA A 420 13.42 -12.59 10.65
C ALA A 420 12.76 -12.10 9.36
N ALA A 421 12.03 -10.98 9.40
CA ALA A 421 11.49 -10.33 8.22
C ALA A 421 12.53 -9.61 7.34
N GLY A 422 13.76 -9.44 7.83
CA GLY A 422 14.83 -8.75 7.11
C GLY A 422 14.82 -7.23 7.28
N MET A 423 14.16 -6.71 8.32
CA MET A 423 14.22 -5.27 8.62
C MET A 423 15.65 -4.86 9.03
N PRO A 424 16.17 -3.70 8.56
CA PRO A 424 17.53 -3.24 8.91
C PRO A 424 17.62 -2.80 10.38
N LEU A 425 17.97 -3.73 11.27
CA LEU A 425 18.16 -3.48 12.71
C LEU A 425 19.63 -3.25 13.09
N ASP A 426 20.57 -3.49 12.17
CA ASP A 426 22.01 -3.25 12.36
C ASP A 426 22.38 -1.76 12.31
N LYS A 427 21.45 -0.92 11.88
CA LYS A 427 21.58 0.53 11.82
C LYS A 427 20.45 1.19 12.61
N PRO A 428 20.72 2.33 13.26
CA PRO A 428 19.70 3.06 14.00
C PRO A 428 18.68 3.78 13.09
N ALA A 429 19.07 4.08 11.85
CA ALA A 429 18.21 4.58 10.79
C ALA A 429 18.72 4.08 9.43
N PHE A 430 17.82 3.98 8.46
CA PHE A 430 18.11 3.50 7.11
C PHE A 430 17.28 4.26 6.06
N ASP A 431 17.60 4.10 4.79
CA ASP A 431 16.76 4.59 3.69
C ASP A 431 16.18 3.41 2.89
N VAL A 432 15.18 3.68 2.04
CA VAL A 432 14.48 2.61 1.31
C VAL A 432 15.41 1.75 0.44
N SER A 433 16.53 2.30 -0.03
CA SER A 433 17.53 1.57 -0.82
C SER A 433 18.10 0.40 -0.04
N ASP A 434 18.10 0.46 1.30
CA ASP A 434 18.58 -0.63 2.13
C ASP A 434 17.76 -1.91 1.98
N LEU A 435 16.48 -1.78 1.60
CA LEU A 435 15.56 -2.88 1.33
C LEU A 435 15.64 -3.41 -0.11
N PHE A 436 16.51 -2.86 -0.98
CA PHE A 436 16.69 -3.37 -2.34
C PHE A 436 17.95 -4.23 -2.44
N PRO A 437 17.90 -5.46 -2.97
CA PRO A 437 19.06 -6.35 -3.07
C PRO A 437 20.27 -5.71 -3.78
N ARG A 438 20.03 -4.92 -4.83
CA ARG A 438 21.09 -4.25 -5.60
C ARG A 438 21.43 -2.84 -5.11
N LYS A 439 20.71 -2.31 -4.11
CA LYS A 439 20.70 -0.90 -3.63
C LYS A 439 20.37 0.16 -4.70
N LYS A 440 20.57 -0.13 -5.98
CA LYS A 440 20.08 0.62 -7.14
C LYS A 440 18.87 -0.09 -7.71
N TRP A 441 17.83 0.68 -7.97
CA TRP A 441 16.54 0.18 -8.42
C TRP A 441 15.84 1.23 -9.28
N GLN A 442 14.84 0.77 -10.02
CA GLN A 442 13.92 1.61 -10.79
C GLN A 442 12.49 1.30 -10.37
N GLY A 443 11.62 2.29 -10.38
CA GLY A 443 10.24 2.12 -9.97
C GLY A 443 9.22 2.87 -10.83
N LEU A 444 7.98 2.41 -10.75
CA LEU A 444 6.79 3.08 -11.22
C LEU A 444 5.78 3.08 -10.08
N ALA A 445 5.44 4.27 -9.59
CA ALA A 445 4.35 4.49 -8.65
C ALA A 445 3.10 4.93 -9.41
N VAL A 446 1.96 4.30 -9.15
CA VAL A 446 0.65 4.73 -9.66
C VAL A 446 -0.32 4.93 -8.49
N ALA A 447 -1.05 6.06 -8.51
CA ALA A 447 -2.07 6.38 -7.53
C ALA A 447 -3.38 6.75 -8.24
N GLY A 448 -4.46 6.03 -7.93
CA GLY A 448 -5.81 6.29 -8.46
C GLY A 448 -6.68 6.94 -7.40
N PHE A 449 -7.20 8.13 -7.68
CA PHE A 449 -7.87 8.96 -6.69
C PHE A 449 -9.38 8.68 -6.67
N MET A 450 -9.90 8.22 -5.52
CA MET A 450 -11.33 8.00 -5.34
C MET A 450 -12.05 9.31 -5.04
N LEU A 451 -11.36 10.21 -4.34
CA LEU A 451 -11.79 11.56 -3.99
C LEU A 451 -10.66 12.56 -4.27
N PRO A 452 -10.96 13.88 -4.34
CA PRO A 452 -9.91 14.88 -4.46
C PRO A 452 -8.87 14.72 -3.35
N ASP A 453 -7.60 14.82 -3.71
CA ASP A 453 -6.50 14.68 -2.76
C ASP A 453 -5.80 16.03 -2.54
N PRO A 454 -5.73 16.51 -1.28
CA PRO A 454 -5.26 17.87 -1.02
C PRO A 454 -3.74 17.99 -1.12
N TYR A 455 -2.99 16.89 -1.01
CA TYR A 455 -1.53 16.87 -1.07
C TYR A 455 -0.98 16.87 -2.49
N THR A 456 -1.74 16.31 -3.42
CA THR A 456 -1.38 16.18 -4.84
C THR A 456 -2.12 17.17 -5.73
N GLY A 457 -3.27 17.69 -5.28
CA GLY A 457 -4.21 18.49 -6.06
C GLY A 457 -4.98 17.69 -7.11
N ALA A 458 -4.88 16.36 -7.11
CA ALA A 458 -5.57 15.52 -8.07
C ALA A 458 -7.08 15.48 -7.78
N ALA A 459 -7.90 15.46 -8.83
CA ALA A 459 -9.34 15.27 -8.72
C ALA A 459 -9.66 13.80 -8.38
N GLY A 460 -10.81 13.55 -7.75
CA GLY A 460 -11.31 12.20 -7.52
C GLY A 460 -12.02 11.61 -8.74
N VAL A 461 -12.85 10.60 -8.50
CA VAL A 461 -13.80 10.09 -9.50
C VAL A 461 -14.93 11.09 -9.69
N GLU A 462 -15.17 11.50 -10.94
CA GLU A 462 -16.23 12.42 -11.34
C GLU A 462 -17.34 11.65 -12.09
N ASP A 463 -18.61 11.84 -11.69
CA ASP A 463 -19.76 11.32 -12.41
C ASP A 463 -20.15 12.28 -13.54
N LEU A 464 -20.07 11.80 -14.80
CA LEU A 464 -20.45 12.57 -15.99
C LEU A 464 -21.88 12.24 -16.48
N GLY A 465 -22.61 11.40 -15.75
CA GLY A 465 -23.95 10.93 -16.05
C GLY A 465 -23.98 9.73 -17.00
N ASN A 466 -25.13 9.04 -17.03
CA ASN A 466 -25.40 7.90 -17.93
C ASN A 466 -24.36 6.76 -17.83
N GLY A 467 -23.88 6.48 -16.62
CA GLY A 467 -22.89 5.43 -16.36
C GLY A 467 -21.48 5.75 -16.88
N VAL A 468 -21.20 7.02 -17.17
CA VAL A 468 -19.88 7.51 -17.61
C VAL A 468 -19.21 8.24 -16.46
N TYR A 469 -17.96 7.88 -16.19
CA TYR A 469 -17.17 8.44 -15.09
C TYR A 469 -15.81 8.88 -15.60
N ARG A 470 -15.26 9.95 -15.04
CA ARG A 470 -13.86 10.33 -15.23
C ARG A 470 -13.07 9.97 -13.98
N VAL A 471 -11.91 9.35 -14.18
CA VAL A 471 -11.01 8.94 -13.09
C VAL A 471 -9.65 9.57 -13.33
N THR A 472 -9.11 10.21 -12.30
CA THR A 472 -7.74 10.74 -12.33
C THR A 472 -6.78 9.71 -11.72
N VAL A 473 -5.67 9.49 -12.41
CA VAL A 473 -4.57 8.65 -11.96
C VAL A 473 -3.27 9.40 -12.12
N ARG A 474 -2.39 9.33 -11.12
CA ARG A 474 -1.04 9.87 -11.20
C ARG A 474 -0.03 8.73 -11.33
N ALA A 475 0.84 8.83 -12.32
CA ALA A 475 1.95 7.91 -12.53
C ALA A 475 3.28 8.66 -12.33
N VAL A 476 4.18 8.10 -11.53
CA VAL A 476 5.47 8.69 -11.16
C VAL A 476 6.57 7.68 -11.39
N SER A 477 7.67 8.13 -11.99
CA SER A 477 8.94 7.40 -12.09
C SER A 477 10.08 8.40 -11.91
N GLU A 478 11.33 7.94 -11.89
CA GLU A 478 12.53 8.77 -11.74
C GLU A 478 12.61 9.86 -12.82
N GLN A 479 12.12 9.56 -14.02
CA GLN A 479 12.23 10.45 -15.17
C GLN A 479 11.09 11.45 -15.28
N ARG A 480 9.89 11.15 -14.75
CA ARG A 480 8.69 11.91 -15.07
C ARG A 480 7.56 11.73 -14.06
N THR A 481 6.62 12.68 -14.08
CA THR A 481 5.36 12.63 -13.36
C THR A 481 4.25 12.97 -14.33
N ARG A 482 3.25 12.09 -14.41
CA ARG A 482 2.17 12.16 -15.37
C ARG A 482 0.83 12.06 -14.66
N GLU A 483 -0.10 12.93 -15.01
CA GLU A 483 -1.50 12.82 -14.63
C GLU A 483 -2.28 12.30 -15.84
N VAL A 484 -3.11 11.29 -15.63
CA VAL A 484 -3.95 10.69 -16.66
C VAL A 484 -5.38 10.76 -16.21
N ARG A 485 -6.24 11.36 -17.03
CA ARG A 485 -7.69 11.35 -16.80
C ARG A 485 -8.31 10.40 -17.81
N VAL A 486 -8.83 9.28 -17.33
CA VAL A 486 -9.53 8.30 -18.18
C VAL A 486 -11.02 8.46 -18.01
N THR A 487 -11.75 8.50 -19.12
CA THR A 487 -13.22 8.52 -19.12
C THR A 487 -13.72 7.12 -19.45
N LEU A 488 -14.39 6.49 -18.50
CA LEU A 488 -14.84 5.10 -18.55
C LEU A 488 -16.37 5.04 -18.51
N ARG A 489 -16.97 4.23 -19.38
CA ARG A 489 -18.40 3.90 -19.34
C ARG A 489 -18.60 2.48 -18.83
N LEU A 490 -19.51 2.29 -17.88
CA LEU A 490 -19.99 0.96 -17.50
C LEU A 490 -20.75 0.34 -18.67
N MET A 491 -20.36 -0.88 -19.08
CA MET A 491 -21.06 -1.57 -20.18
C MET A 491 -22.35 -2.24 -19.71
N GLU A 492 -22.41 -2.61 -18.42
CA GLU A 492 -23.56 -3.24 -17.79
C GLU A 492 -24.39 -2.22 -17.01
N THR A 493 -25.57 -2.63 -16.51
CA THR A 493 -26.31 -1.81 -15.54
C THR A 493 -25.48 -1.60 -14.26
N PHE A 494 -25.86 -0.61 -13.44
CA PHE A 494 -25.14 -0.33 -12.19
C PHE A 494 -25.10 -1.56 -11.25
N GLU A 495 -26.21 -2.28 -11.14
CA GLU A 495 -26.33 -3.48 -10.31
C GLU A 495 -25.52 -4.67 -10.85
N GLU A 496 -25.48 -4.85 -12.16
CA GLU A 496 -24.63 -5.87 -12.79
C GLU A 496 -23.15 -5.51 -12.69
N SER A 497 -22.81 -4.23 -12.86
CA SER A 497 -21.45 -3.71 -12.68
C SER A 497 -20.96 -3.95 -11.26
N ARG A 498 -21.80 -3.75 -10.23
CA ARG A 498 -21.45 -4.10 -8.85
C ARG A 498 -20.94 -5.54 -8.76
N ARG A 499 -21.63 -6.51 -9.40
CA ARG A 499 -21.18 -7.93 -9.43
C ARG A 499 -19.90 -8.14 -10.22
N VAL A 500 -19.58 -7.32 -11.21
CA VAL A 500 -18.31 -7.41 -11.94
C VAL A 500 -17.13 -7.01 -11.06
N PHE A 501 -17.36 -6.05 -10.15
CA PHE A 501 -16.40 -5.52 -9.18
C PHE A 501 -16.44 -6.20 -7.80
N SER A 502 -17.33 -7.18 -7.59
CA SER A 502 -17.38 -7.95 -6.34
C SER A 502 -16.70 -9.33 -6.47
N PRO A 503 -16.06 -9.82 -5.40
CA PRO A 503 -15.62 -11.21 -5.25
C PRO A 503 -16.73 -12.24 -5.50
N LEU A 504 -16.37 -13.48 -5.87
CA LEU A 504 -17.35 -14.45 -6.34
C LEU A 504 -18.25 -14.96 -5.21
N LEU A 505 -17.68 -15.39 -4.10
CA LEU A 505 -18.42 -15.88 -2.96
C LEU A 505 -19.30 -14.78 -2.35
N ASP A 506 -18.85 -13.53 -2.35
CA ASP A 506 -19.67 -12.38 -1.95
C ASP A 506 -20.89 -12.19 -2.85
N ARG A 507 -20.75 -12.35 -4.17
CA ARG A 507 -21.90 -12.29 -5.09
C ARG A 507 -22.89 -13.42 -4.85
N LEU A 508 -22.39 -14.62 -4.60
CA LEU A 508 -23.23 -15.78 -4.31
C LEU A 508 -24.02 -15.56 -3.00
N TYR A 509 -23.35 -15.04 -1.98
CA TYR A 509 -23.99 -14.69 -0.71
C TYR A 509 -25.01 -13.55 -0.87
N ALA A 510 -24.75 -12.59 -1.76
CA ALA A 510 -25.69 -11.54 -2.15
C ALA A 510 -26.87 -12.03 -3.04
N GLY A 511 -27.01 -13.34 -3.24
CA GLY A 511 -28.18 -13.96 -3.89
C GLY A 511 -27.97 -14.39 -5.34
N GLU A 512 -26.76 -14.29 -5.91
CA GLU A 512 -26.48 -14.90 -7.20
C GLU A 512 -26.57 -16.43 -7.09
N SER A 513 -27.38 -17.06 -7.95
CA SER A 513 -27.56 -18.51 -7.90
C SER A 513 -26.28 -19.23 -8.33
N TYR A 514 -25.64 -19.96 -7.40
CA TYR A 514 -24.50 -20.82 -7.73
C TYR A 514 -24.92 -22.12 -8.44
N ARG A 515 -26.18 -22.56 -8.26
CA ARG A 515 -26.71 -23.80 -8.85
C ARG A 515 -27.18 -23.65 -10.30
N ASN A 516 -27.78 -22.51 -10.63
CA ASN A 516 -28.45 -22.30 -11.92
C ASN A 516 -27.63 -21.44 -12.90
N ARG A 517 -26.46 -20.94 -12.49
CA ARG A 517 -25.57 -20.18 -13.37
C ARG A 517 -24.59 -21.08 -14.11
N ALA A 518 -24.07 -20.59 -15.24
CA ALA A 518 -22.96 -21.26 -15.91
C ALA A 518 -21.70 -21.20 -15.05
N VAL A 519 -21.23 -22.37 -14.58
CA VAL A 519 -19.97 -22.49 -13.84
C VAL A 519 -18.80 -22.55 -14.82
N LYS A 520 -17.77 -21.74 -14.55
CA LYS A 520 -16.54 -21.68 -15.35
C LYS A 520 -15.39 -22.32 -14.58
N VAL A 521 -14.41 -22.88 -15.28
CA VAL A 521 -13.15 -23.37 -14.67
C VAL A 521 -12.48 -22.29 -13.82
N SER A 522 -12.57 -21.02 -14.25
CA SER A 522 -12.05 -19.87 -13.51
C SER A 522 -12.67 -19.69 -12.12
N ASP A 523 -13.86 -20.23 -11.87
CA ASP A 523 -14.54 -20.10 -10.58
C ASP A 523 -13.78 -20.84 -9.48
N SER A 524 -13.16 -21.97 -9.82
CA SER A 524 -12.25 -22.69 -8.91
C SER A 524 -11.07 -21.82 -8.48
N GLY A 525 -10.40 -21.16 -9.44
CA GLY A 525 -9.30 -20.25 -9.14
C GLY A 525 -9.75 -19.02 -8.34
N ARG A 526 -10.92 -18.45 -8.67
CA ARG A 526 -11.50 -17.29 -7.95
C ARG A 526 -11.85 -17.64 -6.51
N ILE A 527 -12.55 -18.74 -6.29
CA ILE A 527 -12.89 -19.22 -4.94
C ILE A 527 -11.63 -19.53 -4.15
N ARG A 528 -10.63 -20.19 -4.77
CA ARG A 528 -9.34 -20.43 -4.12
C ARG A 528 -8.70 -19.11 -3.67
N ASN A 529 -8.65 -18.11 -4.58
CA ASN A 529 -8.08 -16.80 -4.28
C ASN A 529 -8.85 -16.07 -3.17
N GLU A 530 -10.17 -16.08 -3.22
CA GLU A 530 -11.04 -15.43 -2.23
C GLU A 530 -10.98 -16.12 -0.86
N LEU A 531 -10.89 -17.44 -0.80
CA LEU A 531 -10.67 -18.17 0.45
C LEU A 531 -9.28 -17.90 1.03
N MET A 532 -8.25 -17.91 0.18
CA MET A 532 -6.92 -17.48 0.57
C MET A 532 -6.94 -16.07 1.15
N THR A 533 -7.93 -15.24 0.76
CA THR A 533 -8.12 -13.87 1.22
C THR A 533 -8.85 -13.75 2.56
N TRP A 534 -9.93 -14.48 2.76
CA TRP A 534 -10.74 -14.23 3.96
C TRP A 534 -10.04 -14.57 5.28
N CYS A 535 -9.11 -15.52 5.28
CA CYS A 535 -8.56 -16.06 6.52
C CYS A 535 -7.36 -16.98 6.27
N SER A 536 -6.18 -16.45 5.96
CA SER A 536 -4.97 -17.27 5.77
C SER A 536 -4.65 -18.16 6.98
N SER A 537 -4.98 -17.72 8.19
CA SER A 537 -4.83 -18.46 9.45
C SER A 537 -5.74 -19.69 9.57
N ALA A 538 -6.85 -19.74 8.84
CA ALA A 538 -7.80 -20.85 8.84
C ALA A 538 -7.57 -21.82 7.66
N LEU A 539 -6.41 -21.74 7.01
CA LEU A 539 -6.06 -22.56 5.85
C LEU A 539 -4.86 -23.44 6.18
N GLU A 540 -5.00 -24.75 5.92
CA GLU A 540 -3.90 -25.71 5.95
C GLU A 540 -3.53 -26.09 4.51
N HIS A 541 -2.30 -25.80 4.09
CA HIS A 541 -1.80 -26.17 2.77
C HIS A 541 -1.08 -27.53 2.82
N TYR A 542 -1.43 -28.45 1.91
CA TYR A 542 -0.86 -29.79 1.87
C TYR A 542 -0.56 -30.25 0.44
N GLY A 543 0.45 -31.12 0.29
CA GLY A 543 0.98 -31.52 -1.02
C GLY A 543 1.41 -30.32 -1.87
N ASP A 544 1.31 -30.49 -3.19
CA ASP A 544 1.70 -29.47 -4.16
C ASP A 544 0.59 -28.43 -4.40
N ASN A 545 -0.68 -28.81 -4.21
CA ASN A 545 -1.82 -27.96 -4.57
C ASN A 545 -2.99 -27.99 -3.58
N GLY A 546 -2.93 -28.82 -2.54
CA GLY A 546 -4.03 -28.99 -1.59
C GLY A 546 -4.20 -27.81 -0.63
N MET A 547 -5.44 -27.51 -0.29
CA MET A 547 -5.83 -26.51 0.70
C MET A 547 -7.05 -27.02 1.47
N ARG A 548 -6.91 -27.14 2.79
CA ARG A 548 -7.99 -27.45 3.71
C ARG A 548 -8.46 -26.17 4.39
N VAL A 549 -9.77 -25.95 4.40
CA VAL A 549 -10.40 -24.74 4.94
C VAL A 549 -11.08 -25.07 6.26
N HIS A 550 -10.69 -24.37 7.33
CA HIS A 550 -11.27 -24.48 8.67
C HIS A 550 -12.21 -23.30 8.95
N LEU A 551 -13.39 -23.29 8.35
CA LEU A 551 -14.33 -22.16 8.45
C LEU A 551 -14.69 -21.79 9.90
N ASP A 552 -14.66 -22.76 10.82
CA ASP A 552 -14.99 -22.54 12.24
C ASP A 552 -13.87 -21.83 13.02
N GLN A 553 -12.66 -21.75 12.46
CA GLN A 553 -11.55 -20.97 13.03
C GLN A 553 -11.62 -19.48 12.64
N ILE A 554 -12.57 -19.09 11.78
CA ILE A 554 -12.73 -17.71 11.34
C ILE A 554 -13.61 -16.96 12.36
N ASP A 555 -13.09 -15.85 12.86
CA ASP A 555 -13.80 -14.97 13.79
C ASP A 555 -15.11 -14.43 13.18
N GLU A 556 -16.18 -14.35 13.99
CA GLU A 556 -17.51 -13.90 13.53
C GLU A 556 -17.53 -12.44 13.05
N SER A 557 -16.56 -11.62 13.48
CA SER A 557 -16.40 -10.25 12.98
C SER A 557 -15.83 -10.20 11.56
N VAL A 558 -15.28 -11.31 11.06
CA VAL A 558 -14.75 -11.49 9.70
C VAL A 558 -15.78 -12.22 8.84
N LEU A 559 -16.27 -13.37 9.32
CA LEU A 559 -17.26 -14.18 8.61
C LEU A 559 -18.46 -14.47 9.53
N PRO A 560 -19.54 -13.67 9.43
CA PRO A 560 -20.76 -13.88 10.21
C PRO A 560 -21.29 -15.31 10.07
N ALA A 561 -21.90 -15.85 11.13
CA ALA A 561 -22.30 -17.25 11.20
C ALA A 561 -23.20 -17.70 10.03
N ASP A 562 -24.12 -16.84 9.59
CA ASP A 562 -25.01 -17.10 8.45
C ASP A 562 -24.25 -17.14 7.12
N LYS A 563 -23.31 -16.21 6.91
CA LYS A 563 -22.40 -16.22 5.75
C LYS A 563 -21.50 -17.45 5.78
N ARG A 564 -20.97 -17.82 6.94
CA ARG A 564 -20.12 -19.02 7.11
C ARG A 564 -20.85 -20.30 6.71
N GLU A 565 -22.07 -20.50 7.20
CA GLU A 565 -22.92 -21.65 6.85
C GLU A 565 -23.22 -21.69 5.34
N PHE A 566 -23.61 -20.55 4.76
CA PHE A 566 -23.87 -20.44 3.33
C PHE A 566 -22.63 -20.78 2.49
N ILE A 567 -21.46 -20.27 2.86
CA ILE A 567 -20.21 -20.56 2.17
C ILE A 567 -19.85 -22.04 2.29
N ARG A 568 -20.04 -22.65 3.46
CA ARG A 568 -19.85 -24.09 3.65
C ARG A 568 -20.72 -24.89 2.66
N GLU A 569 -21.99 -24.52 2.50
CA GLU A 569 -22.90 -25.14 1.53
C GLU A 569 -22.39 -24.98 0.09
N VAL A 570 -22.00 -23.75 -0.29
CA VAL A 570 -21.48 -23.43 -1.63
C VAL A 570 -20.22 -24.24 -1.95
N LEU A 571 -19.26 -24.31 -1.03
CA LEU A 571 -18.02 -25.05 -1.22
C LEU A 571 -18.27 -26.55 -1.38
N HIS A 572 -19.15 -27.13 -0.58
CA HIS A 572 -19.55 -28.54 -0.72
C HIS A 572 -20.20 -28.81 -2.07
N TRP A 573 -21.06 -27.89 -2.54
CA TRP A 573 -21.69 -28.02 -3.85
C TRP A 573 -20.66 -27.97 -4.98
N TYR A 574 -19.74 -26.99 -4.98
CA TYR A 574 -18.70 -26.89 -6.01
C TYR A 574 -17.79 -28.13 -6.04
N LYS A 575 -17.39 -28.63 -4.86
CA LYS A 575 -16.57 -29.84 -4.74
C LYS A 575 -17.30 -31.08 -5.28
N THR A 576 -18.60 -31.19 -5.06
CA THR A 576 -19.42 -32.32 -5.52
C THR A 576 -19.76 -32.25 -7.01
N ALA A 577 -20.17 -31.07 -7.49
CA ALA A 577 -20.58 -30.86 -8.87
C ALA A 577 -19.41 -30.77 -9.85
N HIS A 578 -18.25 -30.29 -9.38
CA HIS A 578 -17.05 -30.05 -10.20
C HIS A 578 -15.78 -30.63 -9.56
N PRO A 579 -15.73 -31.95 -9.27
CA PRO A 579 -14.69 -32.57 -8.45
C PRO A 579 -13.28 -32.39 -9.02
N LEU A 580 -13.12 -32.42 -10.34
CA LEU A 580 -11.81 -32.21 -10.99
C LEU A 580 -11.28 -30.79 -10.80
N TRP A 581 -12.15 -29.78 -10.83
CA TRP A 581 -11.74 -28.38 -10.71
C TRP A 581 -11.45 -28.02 -9.25
N PHE A 582 -12.11 -28.68 -8.30
CA PHE A 582 -11.98 -28.45 -6.86
C PHE A 582 -11.22 -29.58 -6.14
N GLN A 583 -10.43 -30.38 -6.87
CA GLN A 583 -9.61 -31.45 -6.29
C GLN A 583 -8.60 -30.96 -5.25
N TRP A 584 -8.27 -29.66 -5.31
CA TRP A 584 -7.39 -28.99 -4.35
C TRP A 584 -8.07 -28.72 -3.00
N LEU A 585 -9.41 -28.75 -2.92
CA LEU A 585 -10.16 -28.25 -1.77
C LEU A 585 -10.55 -29.38 -0.80
N GLU A 586 -10.17 -29.22 0.47
CA GLU A 586 -10.75 -29.92 1.62
C GLU A 586 -11.50 -28.94 2.52
N ILE A 587 -12.62 -29.41 3.10
CA ILE A 587 -13.45 -28.62 4.00
C ILE A 587 -13.46 -29.39 5.31
N ALA A 588 -12.99 -28.74 6.39
CA ALA A 588 -12.90 -29.34 7.72
C ALA A 588 -14.25 -29.41 8.43
#